data_AF-A0A836GE71-F1
#
_entry.id   AF-A0A836GE71-F1
#
_cell.length_a   1.000
_cell.length_b   1.000
_cell.length_c   1.000
_cell.angle_alpha   90.00
_cell.angle_beta   90.00
_cell.angle_gamma   90.00
#
_symmetry.space_group_name_H-M   'P 1'
#
loop_
_entity.id
_entity.type
_entity.pdbx_description
1 polymer ?
#
loop_
_entity_poly.entity_id
_entity_poly.type
_entity_poly.pdbx_seq_one_letter_code
_entity_poly.pdbx_strand_id
1 'polypeptide(L)'
;MSTGSAPDNAKVSASSSSEDVESYGLLHDGTRFRVPDTMSVIDSLLKPKSWRSPATLIWIGTCLAVGMTGVFYFTHRLPMWFFCAQFAFWRLAYNIGIGAILHSQSRYGAFLKFYRRMINDYPLMRCLLEASVVFEDSVVYNVAKFPDEFNAWMLFRQIENVVLTNDLVSYGVLSVVCWEKMSLSSAADVLCFTFGCATIAFALWSKADAHRVVGDFAWYWGDFFFLLDKSLTFDGIFQMFPHPMYTVGYTFMYGVPVMTKSYTLFYMSVFGHLCQLAFLAFVENPHIDRTYNVLSSPTPEEQQRNAVLYGNGSEAYLEQNELVVLMHFNIFRASDLLLALTIIYLLATLLLPIPAWVYAAHVIAWRLFHNGFLGYLLKRESSEKWFSRHYVSPQAAFGNWKRIYNASVTITNLSYCLCAVKYFTWAMPLFGSGEARCFVMIVGMLLIGINAYVSWSVYEALGDYGYFYGDFFIEDVPAKLNYSGIYRYLNNPDSSLGMSAYYGIALLSGSPVVLVVAVISHAVAKTFEVVVEEPHMRKRYGDQVREAGGMQAELVRRMKVSKAEYEGKMRALKAKLDCRKRE
;
A
#
# COMPACT_ATOMS: atom_id res chain seq x y z
N MET A 1 30.24 55.38 22.02
CA MET A 1 31.70 55.24 21.84
C MET A 1 32.09 53.82 22.20
N SER A 2 33.00 53.22 21.40
CA SER A 2 33.65 51.90 21.54
C SER A 2 32.76 50.68 21.24
N THR A 3 32.75 50.07 20.05
CA THR A 3 33.74 49.19 19.35
C THR A 3 34.09 47.89 20.08
N GLY A 4 33.79 46.76 19.42
CA GLY A 4 34.28 45.42 19.75
C GLY A 4 34.10 44.49 18.53
N SER A 5 35.20 43.97 18.02
CA SER A 5 35.43 43.26 16.76
C SER A 5 34.97 41.79 16.73
N ALA A 6 34.78 41.28 15.50
CA ALA A 6 34.52 39.87 15.16
C ALA A 6 35.64 38.90 15.57
N PRO A 7 35.35 37.59 15.52
CA PRO A 7 36.32 36.66 14.93
C PRO A 7 35.72 35.72 13.87
N ASP A 8 36.43 35.73 12.74
CA ASP A 8 36.78 34.71 11.75
C ASP A 8 35.98 33.41 11.54
N ASN A 9 35.66 33.24 10.25
CA ASN A 9 35.32 32.02 9.53
C ASN A 9 36.37 30.90 9.71
N ALA A 10 35.98 29.82 10.38
CA ALA A 10 36.64 28.52 10.21
C ALA A 10 35.90 27.71 9.13
N LYS A 11 36.56 27.55 7.99
CA LYS A 11 36.22 26.58 6.94
C LYS A 11 36.14 25.18 7.55
N VAL A 12 34.94 24.61 7.63
CA VAL A 12 34.77 23.16 7.80
C VAL A 12 35.12 22.52 6.46
N SER A 13 36.32 21.95 6.40
CA SER A 13 36.77 21.11 5.30
C SER A 13 35.86 19.88 5.18
N ALA A 14 35.32 19.68 3.98
CA ALA A 14 34.75 18.40 3.58
C ALA A 14 35.85 17.34 3.58
N SER A 15 35.97 16.60 4.68
CA SER A 15 36.64 15.30 4.72
C SER A 15 35.57 14.23 4.90
N SER A 16 35.39 13.46 3.83
CA SER A 16 34.60 12.24 3.76
C SER A 16 35.17 11.16 4.69
N SER A 17 34.46 10.88 5.78
CA SER A 17 34.44 9.57 6.44
C SER A 17 33.09 9.46 7.13
N SER A 18 32.25 8.55 6.65
CA SER A 18 31.03 8.10 7.32
C SER A 18 31.43 7.53 8.68
N GLU A 19 31.19 8.27 9.76
CA GLU A 19 31.21 7.70 11.10
C GLU A 19 30.04 6.72 11.22
N ASP A 20 30.36 5.46 11.49
CA ASP A 20 29.41 4.38 11.74
C ASP A 20 28.54 4.73 12.95
N VAL A 21 27.26 5.02 12.71
CA VAL A 21 26.27 5.22 13.77
C VAL A 21 25.98 3.85 14.39
N GLU A 22 26.60 3.56 15.53
CA GLU A 22 26.36 2.32 16.29
C GLU A 22 24.86 2.13 16.57
N SER A 23 24.30 0.99 16.16
CA SER A 23 22.88 0.66 16.35
C SER A 23 22.66 -0.13 17.65
N TYR A 24 21.71 0.33 18.46
CA TYR A 24 21.35 -0.30 19.74
C TYR A 24 19.97 -0.95 19.68
N GLY A 25 19.88 -2.20 20.14
CA GLY A 25 18.64 -2.93 20.32
C GLY A 25 18.09 -2.76 21.73
N LEU A 26 16.77 -2.72 21.86
CA LEU A 26 16.02 -2.60 23.10
C LEU A 26 15.12 -3.83 23.29
N LEU A 27 15.35 -4.56 24.38
CA LEU A 27 14.52 -5.69 24.78
C LEU A 27 13.25 -5.23 25.50
N HIS A 28 12.27 -6.14 25.65
CA HIS A 28 11.01 -5.86 26.35
C HIS A 28 11.19 -5.47 27.83
N ASP A 29 12.29 -5.89 28.46
CA ASP A 29 12.65 -5.53 29.84
C ASP A 29 13.38 -4.17 29.94
N GLY A 30 13.59 -3.49 28.80
CA GLY A 30 14.32 -2.22 28.72
C GLY A 30 15.84 -2.37 28.58
N THR A 31 16.38 -3.59 28.56
CA THR A 31 17.82 -3.82 28.40
C THR A 31 18.27 -3.38 27.00
N ARG A 32 19.35 -2.60 26.96
CA ARG A 32 20.00 -2.16 25.71
C ARG A 32 21.21 -3.03 25.40
N PHE A 33 21.36 -3.42 24.13
CA PHE A 33 22.53 -4.16 23.65
C PHE A 33 22.98 -3.66 22.27
N ARG A 34 24.26 -3.82 21.96
CA ARG A 34 24.81 -3.46 20.64
C ARG A 34 24.39 -4.49 19.61
N VAL A 35 23.82 -4.03 18.50
CA VAL A 35 23.44 -4.87 17.35
C VAL A 35 24.59 -4.83 16.33
N PRO A 36 25.24 -5.96 16.01
CA PRO A 36 26.27 -6.01 14.97
C PRO A 36 25.70 -5.82 13.57
N ASP A 37 26.53 -5.34 12.64
CA ASP A 37 26.14 -5.22 11.24
C ASP A 37 26.05 -6.58 10.58
N THR A 38 24.83 -6.90 10.15
CA THR A 38 24.51 -8.14 9.47
C THR A 38 24.81 -8.04 7.98
N MET A 39 25.15 -9.17 7.36
CA MET A 39 25.24 -9.21 5.91
C MET A 39 23.84 -9.11 5.28
N SER A 40 23.73 -8.26 4.27
CA SER A 40 22.54 -8.18 3.42
C SER A 40 22.35 -9.47 2.61
N VAL A 41 21.16 -9.68 2.04
CA VAL A 41 20.87 -10.82 1.15
C VAL A 41 21.86 -10.86 -0.02
N ILE A 42 22.11 -9.71 -0.64
CA ILE A 42 22.97 -9.58 -1.82
C ILE A 42 24.43 -9.86 -1.43
N ASP A 43 24.91 -9.27 -0.34
CA ASP A 43 26.26 -9.50 0.15
C ASP A 43 26.50 -10.95 0.53
N SER A 44 25.50 -11.60 1.14
CA SER A 44 25.55 -13.01 1.50
C SER A 44 25.65 -13.94 0.29
N LEU A 45 25.16 -13.53 -0.88
CA LEU A 45 25.29 -14.31 -2.12
C LEU A 45 26.58 -14.01 -2.87
N LEU A 46 27.08 -12.78 -2.82
CA LEU A 46 28.23 -12.34 -3.63
C LEU A 46 29.59 -12.48 -2.93
N LYS A 47 29.65 -12.34 -1.60
CA LYS A 47 30.92 -12.34 -0.86
C LYS A 47 31.33 -13.78 -0.52
N PRO A 48 32.53 -14.27 -0.92
CA PRO A 48 32.97 -15.64 -0.63
C PRO A 48 33.04 -16.00 0.87
N LYS A 49 33.11 -14.99 1.75
CA LYS A 49 33.12 -15.15 3.21
C LYS A 49 31.88 -15.91 3.71
N SER A 50 30.71 -15.65 3.14
CA SER A 50 29.45 -16.28 3.55
C SER A 50 29.31 -17.72 3.03
N TRP A 51 30.00 -18.09 1.95
CA TRP A 51 29.86 -19.42 1.33
C TRP A 51 30.45 -20.56 2.17
N ARG A 52 31.11 -20.24 3.30
CA ARG A 52 31.53 -21.19 4.32
C ARG A 52 30.41 -21.54 5.31
N SER A 53 29.34 -20.75 5.36
CA SER A 53 28.18 -20.97 6.22
C SER A 53 27.36 -22.17 5.72
N PRO A 54 27.06 -23.16 6.59
CA PRO A 54 26.16 -24.26 6.24
C PRO A 54 24.79 -23.77 5.80
N ALA A 55 24.23 -22.74 6.45
CA ALA A 55 22.94 -22.17 6.06
C ALA A 55 22.98 -21.53 4.67
N THR A 56 24.05 -20.79 4.33
CA THR A 56 24.22 -20.24 2.98
C THR A 56 24.35 -21.33 1.92
N LEU A 57 25.03 -22.44 2.22
CA LEU A 57 25.13 -23.58 1.30
C LEU A 57 23.79 -24.30 1.11
N ILE A 58 23.02 -24.52 2.18
CA ILE A 58 21.66 -25.08 2.10
C ILE A 58 20.76 -24.15 1.28
N TRP A 59 20.85 -22.85 1.53
CA TRP A 59 20.11 -21.85 0.79
C TRP A 59 20.43 -21.89 -0.71
N ILE A 60 21.70 -21.83 -1.11
CA ILE A 60 22.10 -21.94 -2.53
C ILE A 60 21.67 -23.29 -3.12
N GLY A 61 21.87 -24.39 -2.39
CA GLY A 61 21.53 -25.74 -2.83
C GLY A 61 20.04 -25.91 -3.09
N THR A 62 19.17 -25.39 -2.21
CA THR A 62 17.72 -25.41 -2.40
C THR A 62 17.29 -24.56 -3.60
N CYS A 63 17.88 -23.36 -3.76
CA CYS A 63 17.60 -22.50 -4.92
C CYS A 63 17.96 -23.20 -6.24
N LEU A 64 19.12 -23.87 -6.29
CA LEU A 64 19.52 -24.65 -7.46
C LEU A 64 18.56 -25.82 -7.69
N ALA A 65 18.17 -26.55 -6.64
CA ALA A 65 17.24 -27.67 -6.77
C ALA A 65 15.87 -27.22 -7.31
N VAL A 66 15.33 -26.11 -6.81
CA VAL A 66 14.07 -25.51 -7.30
C VAL A 66 14.24 -24.99 -8.72
N GLY A 67 15.34 -24.32 -9.05
CA GLY A 67 15.62 -23.84 -10.40
C GLY A 67 15.72 -24.97 -11.44
N MET A 68 16.38 -26.07 -11.06
CA MET A 68 16.59 -27.22 -11.93
C MET A 68 15.31 -28.02 -12.22
N THR A 69 14.20 -27.80 -11.48
CA THR A 69 12.93 -28.46 -11.82
C THR A 69 12.43 -28.05 -13.21
N GLY A 70 12.80 -26.87 -13.70
CA GLY A 70 12.46 -26.40 -15.04
C GLY A 70 12.95 -27.33 -16.16
N VAL A 71 14.09 -28.02 -15.97
CA VAL A 71 14.60 -29.01 -16.94
C VAL A 71 13.59 -30.15 -17.14
N PHE A 72 12.86 -30.54 -16.10
CA PHE A 72 11.85 -31.59 -16.20
C PHE A 72 10.63 -31.19 -17.05
N TYR A 73 10.34 -29.89 -17.17
CA TYR A 73 9.34 -29.40 -18.12
C TYR A 73 9.78 -29.62 -19.57
N PHE A 74 11.00 -29.16 -19.89
CA PHE A 74 11.54 -29.26 -21.26
C PHE A 74 11.86 -30.70 -21.69
N THR A 75 12.07 -31.61 -20.75
CA THR A 75 12.18 -33.05 -21.00
C THR A 75 10.82 -33.78 -21.00
N HIS A 76 9.70 -33.03 -20.96
CA HIS A 76 8.32 -33.55 -20.95
C HIS A 76 8.00 -34.52 -19.81
N ARG A 77 8.73 -34.42 -18.68
CA ARG A 77 8.53 -35.28 -17.50
C ARG A 77 7.55 -34.69 -16.48
N LEU A 78 7.46 -33.36 -16.41
CA LEU A 78 6.54 -32.68 -15.49
C LEU A 78 5.59 -31.73 -16.26
N PRO A 79 4.28 -31.76 -15.97
CA PRO A 79 3.30 -30.88 -16.59
C PRO A 79 3.32 -29.46 -16.00
N MET A 80 2.74 -28.49 -16.70
CA MET A 80 2.69 -27.08 -16.25
C MET A 80 2.07 -26.90 -14.85
N TRP A 81 1.02 -27.65 -14.53
CA TRP A 81 0.34 -27.53 -13.23
C TRP A 81 1.28 -27.82 -12.04
N PHE A 82 2.31 -28.66 -12.24
CA PHE A 82 3.31 -28.92 -11.20
C PHE A 82 4.05 -27.64 -10.83
N PHE A 83 4.40 -26.80 -11.81
CA PHE A 83 5.10 -25.54 -11.59
C PHE A 83 4.20 -24.49 -10.94
N CYS A 84 2.91 -24.50 -11.27
CA CYS A 84 1.92 -23.70 -10.53
C CYS A 84 1.85 -24.13 -9.05
N ALA A 85 1.83 -25.44 -8.78
CA ALA A 85 1.83 -25.98 -7.43
C ALA A 85 3.14 -25.72 -6.68
N GLN A 86 4.29 -25.81 -7.37
CA GLN A 86 5.60 -25.50 -6.81
C GLN A 86 5.70 -24.03 -6.39
N PHE A 87 5.26 -23.11 -7.24
CA PHE A 87 5.18 -21.69 -6.89
C PHE A 87 4.19 -21.44 -5.75
N ALA A 88 2.99 -22.04 -5.80
CA ALA A 88 2.00 -21.89 -4.74
C ALA A 88 2.52 -22.39 -3.39
N PHE A 89 3.24 -23.51 -3.36
CA PHE A 89 3.86 -24.04 -2.14
C PHE A 89 4.81 -23.03 -1.50
N TRP A 90 5.77 -22.49 -2.27
CA TRP A 90 6.73 -21.52 -1.72
C TRP A 90 6.08 -20.19 -1.35
N ARG A 91 5.08 -19.75 -2.13
CA ARG A 91 4.28 -18.56 -1.82
C ARG A 91 3.54 -18.71 -0.50
N LEU A 92 2.91 -19.86 -0.26
CA LEU A 92 2.20 -20.14 0.99
C LEU A 92 3.19 -20.34 2.15
N ALA A 93 4.34 -20.97 1.92
CA ALA A 93 5.40 -21.07 2.93
C ALA A 93 5.92 -19.69 3.34
N TYR A 94 6.07 -18.77 2.38
CA TYR A 94 6.42 -17.39 2.65
C TYR A 94 5.29 -16.68 3.40
N ASN A 95 4.10 -16.53 2.82
CA ASN A 95 3.10 -15.65 3.41
C ASN A 95 2.35 -16.25 4.61
N ILE A 96 1.99 -17.54 4.55
CA ILE A 96 1.29 -18.21 5.66
C ILE A 96 2.28 -18.81 6.64
N GLY A 97 3.33 -19.48 6.15
CA GLY A 97 4.33 -20.14 7.02
C GLY A 97 5.10 -19.13 7.87
N ILE A 98 5.80 -18.18 7.25
CA ILE A 98 6.50 -17.11 7.98
C ILE A 98 5.49 -16.25 8.74
N GLY A 99 4.34 -15.95 8.14
CA GLY A 99 3.25 -15.23 8.81
C GLY A 99 2.80 -15.88 10.12
N ALA A 100 2.63 -17.19 10.17
CA ALA A 100 2.24 -17.93 11.37
C ALA A 100 3.35 -17.92 12.44
N ILE A 101 4.62 -18.03 12.01
CA ILE A 101 5.78 -17.93 12.91
C ILE A 101 5.81 -16.54 13.57
N LEU A 102 5.77 -15.49 12.76
CA LEU A 102 5.82 -14.10 13.23
C LEU A 102 4.60 -13.74 14.09
N HIS A 103 3.40 -14.13 13.66
CA HIS A 103 2.18 -13.89 14.44
C HIS A 103 2.25 -14.54 15.82
N SER A 104 2.71 -15.80 15.90
CA SER A 104 2.88 -16.52 17.17
C SER A 104 4.00 -15.96 18.03
N GLN A 105 5.09 -15.52 17.40
CA GLN A 105 6.20 -14.87 18.08
C GLN A 105 5.75 -13.55 18.71
N SER A 106 5.10 -12.66 17.95
CA SER A 106 4.66 -11.35 18.44
C SER A 106 3.61 -11.42 19.56
N ARG A 107 2.80 -12.49 19.65
CA ARG A 107 1.76 -12.62 20.68
C ARG A 107 2.20 -13.44 21.89
N TYR A 108 3.00 -14.48 21.68
CA TYR A 108 3.25 -15.50 22.71
C TYR A 108 4.74 -15.77 22.96
N GLY A 109 5.65 -15.12 22.22
CA GLY A 109 7.09 -15.41 22.24
C GLY A 109 7.39 -16.86 21.83
N ALA A 110 6.55 -17.45 20.96
CA ALA A 110 6.59 -18.87 20.66
C ALA A 110 7.89 -19.30 19.96
N PHE A 111 8.38 -18.50 19.02
CA PHE A 111 9.62 -18.80 18.31
C PHE A 111 10.84 -18.66 19.22
N LEU A 112 10.85 -17.66 20.10
CA LEU A 112 11.87 -17.51 21.14
C LEU A 112 11.92 -18.73 22.08
N LYS A 113 10.76 -19.24 22.51
CA LYS A 113 10.68 -20.47 23.31
C LYS A 113 11.18 -21.70 22.54
N PHE A 114 10.80 -21.81 21.27
CA PHE A 114 11.30 -22.86 20.37
C PHE A 114 12.83 -22.80 20.23
N TYR A 115 13.38 -21.61 19.98
CA TYR A 115 14.82 -21.36 19.91
C TYR A 115 15.54 -21.82 21.19
N ARG A 116 15.07 -21.36 22.37
CA ARG A 116 15.67 -21.73 23.67
C ARG A 116 15.71 -23.24 23.87
N ARG A 117 14.60 -23.93 23.54
CA ARG A 117 14.53 -25.39 23.61
C ARG A 117 15.53 -26.05 22.67
N MET A 118 15.56 -25.62 21.41
CA MET A 118 16.43 -26.21 20.39
C MET A 118 17.92 -26.09 20.72
N ILE A 119 18.34 -24.93 21.22
CA ILE A 119 19.75 -24.66 21.54
C ILE A 119 20.19 -25.35 22.84
N ASN A 120 19.30 -25.45 23.83
CA ASN A 120 19.61 -26.12 25.10
C ASN A 120 19.61 -27.65 24.97
N ASP A 121 18.64 -28.21 24.24
CA ASP A 121 18.46 -29.66 24.14
C ASP A 121 19.39 -30.29 23.08
N TYR A 122 19.83 -29.51 22.07
CA TYR A 122 20.59 -30.04 20.93
C TYR A 122 21.88 -29.24 20.66
N PRO A 123 23.04 -29.70 21.18
CA PRO A 123 24.34 -29.04 20.95
C PRO A 123 24.72 -28.91 19.47
N LEU A 124 24.27 -29.85 18.64
CA LEU A 124 24.49 -29.80 17.19
C LEU A 124 23.79 -28.59 16.56
N MET A 125 22.57 -28.27 16.99
CA MET A 125 21.81 -27.11 16.48
C MET A 125 22.49 -25.80 16.85
N ARG A 126 23.05 -25.73 18.08
CA ARG A 126 23.88 -24.61 18.51
C ARG A 126 25.12 -24.44 17.63
N CYS A 127 25.87 -25.51 17.42
CA CYS A 127 27.07 -25.49 16.58
C CYS A 127 26.74 -25.09 15.14
N LEU A 128 25.64 -25.62 14.57
CA LEU A 128 25.18 -25.26 13.24
C LEU A 128 24.78 -23.79 13.15
N LEU A 129 24.07 -23.24 14.14
CA LEU A 129 23.71 -21.82 14.16
C LEU A 129 24.96 -20.94 14.27
N GLU A 130 25.88 -21.28 15.18
CA GLU A 130 27.14 -20.55 15.34
C GLU A 130 28.00 -20.56 14.06
N ALA A 131 28.02 -21.68 13.34
CA ALA A 131 28.69 -21.78 12.04
C ALA A 131 27.94 -21.10 10.89
N SER A 132 26.64 -20.86 11.05
CA SER A 132 25.77 -20.36 9.98
C SER A 132 25.68 -18.84 9.92
N VAL A 133 25.81 -18.16 11.04
CA VAL A 133 25.68 -16.70 11.11
C VAL A 133 27.02 -16.05 10.79
N VAL A 134 27.03 -15.24 9.72
CA VAL A 134 28.20 -14.47 9.28
C VAL A 134 27.84 -12.99 9.29
N PHE A 135 28.56 -12.21 10.07
CA PHE A 135 28.44 -10.74 10.09
C PHE A 135 29.26 -10.10 8.98
N GLU A 136 28.91 -8.85 8.64
CA GLU A 136 29.71 -8.06 7.70
C GLU A 136 31.12 -7.82 8.27
N ASP A 137 31.15 -7.40 9.54
CA ASP A 137 32.37 -7.19 10.31
C ASP A 137 33.18 -8.46 10.56
N SER A 138 34.40 -8.30 11.07
CA SER A 138 35.25 -9.40 11.52
C SER A 138 34.78 -10.06 12.83
N VAL A 139 33.61 -9.68 13.37
CA VAL A 139 33.06 -10.24 14.61
C VAL A 139 32.62 -11.69 14.38
N VAL A 140 33.10 -12.60 15.23
CA VAL A 140 32.67 -13.99 15.23
C VAL A 140 31.41 -14.11 16.09
N TYR A 141 30.34 -14.63 15.48
CA TYR A 141 29.09 -14.88 16.17
C TYR A 141 29.25 -16.01 17.20
N ASN A 142 28.76 -15.77 18.42
CA ASN A 142 28.71 -16.76 19.49
C ASN A 142 27.42 -16.54 20.28
N VAL A 143 26.64 -17.60 20.45
CA VAL A 143 25.32 -17.52 21.09
C VAL A 143 25.39 -16.94 22.49
N ALA A 144 26.44 -17.23 23.26
CA ALA A 144 26.58 -16.76 24.64
C ALA A 144 26.87 -15.25 24.77
N LYS A 145 27.22 -14.57 23.67
CA LYS A 145 27.57 -13.14 23.67
C LYS A 145 26.38 -12.22 23.39
N PHE A 146 25.26 -12.76 22.94
CA PHE A 146 24.09 -11.99 22.52
C PHE A 146 22.83 -12.43 23.26
N PRO A 147 21.84 -11.54 23.42
CA PRO A 147 20.54 -11.92 23.98
C PRO A 147 19.84 -13.00 23.16
N ASP A 148 19.01 -13.81 23.83
CA ASP A 148 18.26 -14.88 23.18
C ASP A 148 17.32 -14.36 22.08
N GLU A 149 16.76 -13.17 22.25
CA GLU A 149 15.89 -12.50 21.28
C GLU A 149 16.64 -12.23 19.97
N PHE A 150 17.88 -11.74 20.06
CA PHE A 150 18.74 -11.53 18.91
C PHE A 150 19.16 -12.86 18.26
N ASN A 151 19.55 -13.84 19.06
CA ASN A 151 19.95 -15.15 18.54
C ASN A 151 18.78 -15.90 17.87
N ALA A 152 17.57 -15.78 18.42
CA ALA A 152 16.34 -16.30 17.82
C ALA A 152 16.06 -15.60 16.49
N TRP A 153 16.22 -14.27 16.42
CA TRP A 153 16.12 -13.53 15.17
C TRP A 153 17.16 -14.01 14.13
N MET A 154 18.42 -14.25 14.54
CA MET A 154 19.44 -14.80 13.64
C MET A 154 19.06 -16.17 13.05
N LEU A 155 18.49 -17.06 13.85
CA LEU A 155 17.96 -18.34 13.36
C LEU A 155 16.79 -18.13 12.39
N PHE A 156 15.86 -17.24 12.73
CA PHE A 156 14.72 -16.90 11.88
C PHE A 156 15.18 -16.39 10.50
N ARG A 157 16.18 -15.52 10.45
CA ARG A 157 16.76 -15.02 9.18
C ARG A 157 17.25 -16.13 8.25
N GLN A 158 17.81 -17.22 8.80
CA GLN A 158 18.26 -18.35 7.98
C GLN A 158 17.08 -19.08 7.34
N ILE A 159 15.97 -19.25 8.08
CA ILE A 159 14.75 -19.84 7.56
C ILE A 159 14.16 -18.94 6.46
N GLU A 160 14.11 -17.65 6.71
CA GLU A 160 13.59 -16.65 5.79
C GLU A 160 14.36 -16.64 4.47
N ASN A 161 15.70 -16.63 4.50
CA ASN A 161 16.54 -16.64 3.29
C ASN A 161 16.22 -17.81 2.36
N VAL A 162 16.01 -19.00 2.92
CA VAL A 162 15.61 -20.19 2.16
C VAL A 162 14.22 -19.99 1.56
N VAL A 163 13.24 -19.57 2.36
CA VAL A 163 11.84 -19.48 1.91
C VAL A 163 11.64 -18.39 0.85
N LEU A 164 12.11 -17.16 1.10
CA LEU A 164 11.91 -16.01 0.21
C LEU A 164 12.60 -16.22 -1.14
N THR A 165 13.80 -16.80 -1.13
CA THR A 165 14.53 -16.99 -2.38
C THR A 165 13.93 -18.12 -3.21
N ASN A 166 13.51 -19.22 -2.59
CA ASN A 166 12.84 -20.29 -3.32
C ASN A 166 11.45 -19.86 -3.84
N ASP A 167 10.75 -18.96 -3.15
CA ASP A 167 9.55 -18.29 -3.65
C ASP A 167 9.83 -17.49 -4.93
N LEU A 168 10.88 -16.67 -4.94
CA LEU A 168 11.28 -15.91 -6.12
C LEU A 168 11.76 -16.80 -7.28
N VAL A 169 12.59 -17.81 -6.98
CA VAL A 169 13.13 -18.74 -8.00
C VAL A 169 12.00 -19.58 -8.59
N SER A 170 11.08 -20.10 -7.78
CA SER A 170 9.94 -20.88 -8.28
C SER A 170 9.02 -20.04 -9.17
N TYR A 171 8.81 -18.76 -8.87
CA TYR A 171 8.12 -17.83 -9.77
C TYR A 171 8.89 -17.62 -11.08
N GLY A 172 10.22 -17.50 -11.02
CA GLY A 172 11.09 -17.41 -12.20
C GLY A 172 11.00 -18.65 -13.10
N VAL A 173 11.05 -19.85 -12.51
CA VAL A 173 10.88 -21.11 -13.22
C VAL A 173 9.49 -21.18 -13.88
N LEU A 174 8.42 -20.85 -13.14
CA LEU A 174 7.07 -20.82 -13.68
C LEU A 174 6.95 -19.81 -14.84
N SER A 175 7.62 -18.66 -14.74
CA SER A 175 7.65 -17.65 -15.81
C SER A 175 8.29 -18.18 -17.09
N VAL A 176 9.39 -18.94 -16.96
CA VAL A 176 10.05 -19.59 -18.09
C VAL A 176 9.18 -20.71 -18.69
N VAL A 177 8.52 -21.50 -17.85
CA VAL A 177 7.59 -22.57 -18.28
C VAL A 177 6.38 -22.00 -19.05
N CYS A 178 5.88 -20.83 -18.63
CA CYS A 178 4.75 -20.15 -19.28
C CYS A 178 5.16 -19.27 -20.46
N TRP A 179 6.42 -19.29 -20.89
CA TRP A 179 6.94 -18.36 -21.90
C TRP A 179 6.45 -18.70 -23.32
N GLU A 180 5.67 -17.81 -23.92
CA GLU A 180 5.29 -17.93 -25.33
C GLU A 180 6.41 -17.45 -26.27
N LYS A 181 6.56 -18.10 -27.44
CA LYS A 181 7.58 -17.73 -28.43
C LYS A 181 7.40 -16.27 -28.89
N MET A 182 8.45 -15.48 -28.70
CA MET A 182 8.50 -14.07 -29.12
C MET A 182 8.93 -13.95 -30.59
N SER A 183 8.30 -13.02 -31.33
CA SER A 183 8.74 -12.61 -32.67
C SER A 183 9.21 -11.15 -32.68
N LEU A 184 10.48 -10.92 -33.07
CA LEU A 184 11.04 -9.57 -33.19
C LEU A 184 10.38 -8.72 -34.30
N SER A 185 9.68 -9.35 -35.25
CA SER A 185 8.92 -8.64 -36.28
C SER A 185 7.58 -8.10 -35.78
N SER A 186 7.08 -8.57 -34.64
CA SER A 186 5.84 -8.11 -34.03
C SER A 186 6.13 -6.94 -33.11
N ALA A 187 5.61 -5.76 -33.46
CA ALA A 187 5.70 -4.59 -32.59
C ALA A 187 5.05 -4.85 -31.22
N ALA A 188 3.95 -5.61 -31.16
CA ALA A 188 3.29 -5.97 -29.92
C ALA A 188 4.20 -6.82 -29.01
N ASP A 189 4.94 -7.75 -29.59
CA ASP A 189 5.87 -8.63 -28.85
C ASP A 189 7.02 -7.82 -28.26
N VAL A 190 7.60 -6.92 -29.05
CA VAL A 190 8.67 -6.02 -28.60
C VAL A 190 8.16 -5.09 -27.49
N LEU A 191 6.93 -4.58 -27.61
CA LEU A 191 6.30 -3.74 -26.57
C LEU A 191 6.05 -4.52 -25.28
N CYS A 192 5.47 -5.73 -25.35
CA CYS A 192 5.24 -6.58 -24.18
C CYS A 192 6.55 -6.94 -23.47
N PHE A 193 7.58 -7.29 -24.25
CA PHE A 193 8.90 -7.59 -23.71
C PHE A 193 9.54 -6.37 -23.03
N THR A 194 9.54 -5.21 -23.70
CA THR A 194 10.08 -3.96 -23.14
C THR A 194 9.34 -3.54 -21.88
N PHE A 195 8.01 -3.69 -21.86
CA PHE A 195 7.19 -3.43 -20.70
C PHE A 195 7.52 -4.37 -19.52
N GLY A 196 7.65 -5.68 -19.77
CA GLY A 196 8.09 -6.63 -18.74
C GLY A 196 9.47 -6.31 -18.18
N CYS A 197 10.45 -6.01 -19.04
CA CYS A 197 11.77 -5.60 -18.59
C CYS A 197 11.73 -4.31 -17.76
N ALA A 198 10.94 -3.31 -18.18
CA ALA A 198 10.79 -2.06 -17.45
C ALA A 198 10.17 -2.27 -16.06
N THR A 199 9.17 -3.14 -15.92
CA THR A 199 8.56 -3.44 -14.61
C THR A 199 9.49 -4.23 -13.69
N ILE A 200 10.32 -5.14 -14.23
CA ILE A 200 11.38 -5.81 -13.46
C ILE A 200 12.41 -4.78 -12.96
N ALA A 201 12.92 -3.93 -13.84
CA ALA A 201 13.90 -2.90 -13.47
C ALA A 201 13.34 -1.94 -12.40
N PHE A 202 12.08 -1.53 -12.56
CA PHE A 202 11.38 -0.69 -11.59
C PHE A 202 11.19 -1.39 -10.24
N ALA A 203 10.82 -2.67 -10.24
CA ALA A 203 10.66 -3.44 -9.00
C ALA A 203 11.99 -3.63 -8.26
N LEU A 204 13.08 -3.92 -8.99
CA LEU A 204 14.43 -4.03 -8.43
C LEU A 204 14.89 -2.69 -7.82
N TRP A 205 14.69 -1.59 -8.54
CA TRP A 205 14.99 -0.25 -8.02
C TRP A 205 14.16 0.06 -6.77
N SER A 206 12.85 -0.23 -6.78
CA SER A 206 11.95 0.02 -5.66
C SER A 206 12.38 -0.77 -4.42
N LYS A 207 12.74 -2.06 -4.59
CA LYS A 207 13.21 -2.91 -3.48
C LYS A 207 14.58 -2.46 -2.96
N ALA A 208 15.50 -2.06 -3.84
CA ALA A 208 16.82 -1.55 -3.45
C ALA A 208 16.72 -0.22 -2.67
N ASP A 209 15.91 0.73 -3.14
CA ASP A 209 15.69 2.00 -2.44
C ASP A 209 14.95 1.79 -1.12
N ALA A 210 14.00 0.85 -1.06
CA ALA A 210 13.33 0.49 0.19
C ALA A 210 14.31 -0.11 1.21
N HIS A 211 15.14 -1.08 0.77
CA HIS A 211 16.16 -1.72 1.61
C HIS A 211 17.17 -0.71 2.16
N ARG A 212 17.60 0.27 1.35
CA ARG A 212 18.49 1.36 1.80
C ARG A 212 17.90 2.14 2.98
N VAL A 213 16.59 2.36 3.00
CA VAL A 213 15.91 3.17 4.02
C VAL A 213 15.66 2.36 5.29
N VAL A 214 15.14 1.13 5.17
CA VAL A 214 14.73 0.32 6.32
C VAL A 214 15.88 -0.49 6.93
N GLY A 215 16.89 -0.84 6.12
CA GLY A 215 18.01 -1.69 6.51
C GLY A 215 17.62 -3.16 6.75
N ASP A 216 18.63 -3.98 7.03
CA ASP A 216 18.47 -5.43 7.25
C ASP A 216 17.51 -5.75 8.39
N PHE A 217 17.54 -4.97 9.48
CA PHE A 217 16.71 -5.22 10.65
C PHE A 217 15.22 -5.30 10.30
N ALA A 218 14.70 -4.29 9.61
CA ALA A 218 13.30 -4.24 9.22
C ALA A 218 12.99 -5.10 7.98
N TRP A 219 13.98 -5.37 7.12
CA TRP A 219 13.81 -6.30 5.99
C TRP A 219 13.45 -7.73 6.47
N TYR A 220 14.04 -8.17 7.58
CA TYR A 220 13.82 -9.48 8.18
C TYR A 220 12.90 -9.43 9.43
N TRP A 221 11.95 -8.48 9.48
CA TRP A 221 10.95 -8.36 10.56
C TRP A 221 11.54 -8.42 11.99
N GLY A 222 12.69 -7.78 12.21
CA GLY A 222 13.41 -7.85 13.49
C GLY A 222 12.61 -7.29 14.67
N ASP A 223 11.67 -6.38 14.42
CA ASP A 223 10.77 -5.78 15.42
C ASP A 223 9.79 -6.77 16.05
N PHE A 224 9.62 -7.96 15.46
CA PHE A 224 8.92 -9.08 16.10
C PHE A 224 9.71 -9.72 17.25
N PHE A 225 11.00 -9.42 17.39
CA PHE A 225 11.89 -10.01 18.39
C PHE A 225 12.39 -9.00 19.42
N PHE A 226 12.82 -7.82 18.97
CA PHE A 226 13.31 -6.73 19.82
C PHE A 226 13.17 -5.40 19.06
N LEU A 227 13.19 -4.26 19.75
CA LEU A 227 13.10 -2.95 19.08
C LEU A 227 14.49 -2.42 18.73
N LEU A 228 14.60 -1.65 17.65
CA LEU A 228 15.84 -0.95 17.30
C LEU A 228 15.70 0.54 17.67
N ASP A 229 16.68 1.08 18.41
CA ASP A 229 16.72 2.50 18.80
C ASP A 229 17.18 3.35 17.60
N LYS A 230 16.32 3.43 16.58
CA LYS A 230 16.56 4.20 15.35
C LYS A 230 15.30 4.94 14.95
N SER A 231 15.44 6.23 14.64
CA SER A 231 14.34 7.01 14.08
C SER A 231 14.09 6.58 12.63
N LEU A 232 12.84 6.19 12.34
CA LEU A 232 12.41 5.92 10.96
C LEU A 232 12.42 7.23 10.18
N THR A 233 13.41 7.42 9.32
CA THR A 233 13.42 8.51 8.34
C THR A 233 12.73 8.03 7.08
N PHE A 234 11.54 8.57 6.82
CA PHE A 234 10.83 8.23 5.59
C PHE A 234 11.40 9.04 4.41
N ASP A 235 12.41 8.46 3.77
CA ASP A 235 13.09 8.99 2.59
C ASP A 235 12.80 8.14 1.34
N GLY A 236 13.01 8.74 0.17
CA GLY A 236 12.98 8.05 -1.13
C GLY A 236 11.62 7.42 -1.44
N ILE A 237 11.63 6.13 -1.78
CA ILE A 237 10.44 5.37 -2.19
C ILE A 237 9.29 5.39 -1.16
N PHE A 238 9.60 5.52 0.14
CA PHE A 238 8.60 5.61 1.21
C PHE A 238 7.87 6.96 1.27
N GLN A 239 8.32 7.97 0.53
CA GLN A 239 7.55 9.22 0.34
C GLN A 239 6.49 9.08 -0.77
N MET A 240 6.70 8.13 -1.70
CA MET A 240 5.82 7.90 -2.84
C MET A 240 4.78 6.82 -2.56
N PHE A 241 5.12 5.79 -1.79
CA PHE A 241 4.26 4.63 -1.57
C PHE A 241 4.23 4.22 -0.09
N PRO A 242 3.08 3.76 0.44
CA PRO A 242 2.95 3.35 1.84
C PRO A 242 3.77 2.12 2.20
N HIS A 243 3.66 1.07 1.39
CA HIS A 243 4.36 -0.19 1.63
C HIS A 243 5.10 -0.59 0.35
N PRO A 244 6.20 0.10 0.00
CA PRO A 244 6.86 -0.07 -1.29
C PRO A 244 7.35 -1.50 -1.51
N MET A 245 7.75 -2.21 -0.44
CA MET A 245 8.16 -3.62 -0.54
C MET A 245 7.01 -4.57 -0.93
N TYR A 246 5.78 -4.23 -0.52
CA TYR A 246 4.55 -5.02 -0.66
C TYR A 246 3.67 -4.57 -1.82
N THR A 247 3.95 -3.42 -2.44
CA THR A 247 3.12 -2.81 -3.49
C THR A 247 3.92 -2.66 -4.78
N VAL A 248 4.63 -1.53 -4.96
CA VAL A 248 5.42 -1.27 -6.18
C VAL A 248 6.60 -2.23 -6.37
N GLY A 249 7.11 -2.82 -5.29
CA GLY A 249 8.08 -3.91 -5.34
C GLY A 249 7.55 -5.18 -6.01
N TYR A 250 6.22 -5.32 -6.18
CA TYR A 250 5.55 -6.43 -6.85
C TYR A 250 5.10 -6.09 -8.28
N THR A 251 5.41 -4.90 -8.81
CA THR A 251 4.99 -4.51 -10.17
C THR A 251 5.48 -5.47 -11.26
N PHE A 252 6.65 -6.11 -11.07
CA PHE A 252 7.14 -7.14 -11.99
C PHE A 252 6.18 -8.32 -12.14
N MET A 253 5.41 -8.67 -11.11
CA MET A 253 4.42 -9.75 -11.18
C MET A 253 3.26 -9.45 -12.14
N TYR A 254 3.09 -8.19 -12.56
CA TYR A 254 2.08 -7.83 -13.56
C TYR A 254 2.69 -7.64 -14.95
N GLY A 255 3.95 -7.20 -15.05
CA GLY A 255 4.62 -7.05 -16.33
C GLY A 255 5.22 -8.33 -16.89
N VAL A 256 5.68 -9.26 -16.04
CA VAL A 256 6.19 -10.57 -16.49
C VAL A 256 5.11 -11.37 -17.22
N PRO A 257 3.86 -11.54 -16.71
CA PRO A 257 2.79 -12.20 -17.46
C PRO A 257 2.47 -11.57 -18.82
N VAL A 258 2.59 -10.25 -18.93
CA VAL A 258 2.42 -9.54 -20.21
C VAL A 258 3.56 -9.88 -21.16
N MET A 259 4.80 -9.90 -20.67
CA MET A 259 5.99 -10.30 -21.41
C MET A 259 5.93 -11.76 -21.86
N THR A 260 5.44 -12.67 -21.03
CA THR A 260 5.28 -14.09 -21.39
C THR A 260 3.99 -14.39 -22.14
N LYS A 261 3.08 -13.41 -22.27
CA LYS A 261 1.74 -13.53 -22.85
C LYS A 261 0.88 -14.65 -22.24
N SER A 262 1.00 -14.86 -20.93
CA SER A 262 0.34 -16.00 -20.25
C SER A 262 -0.71 -15.58 -19.24
N TYR A 263 -1.97 -15.98 -19.47
CA TYR A 263 -3.06 -15.84 -18.50
C TYR A 263 -2.81 -16.67 -17.24
N THR A 264 -2.27 -17.88 -17.37
CA THR A 264 -1.91 -18.73 -16.22
C THR A 264 -0.92 -18.02 -15.31
N LEU A 265 0.16 -17.45 -15.88
CA LEU A 265 1.14 -16.72 -15.10
C LEU A 265 0.52 -15.46 -14.48
N PHE A 266 -0.36 -14.76 -15.18
CA PHE A 266 -1.09 -13.62 -14.63
C PHE A 266 -1.93 -14.01 -13.40
N TYR A 267 -2.70 -15.10 -13.46
CA TYR A 267 -3.50 -15.55 -12.32
C TYR A 267 -2.64 -15.98 -11.14
N MET A 268 -1.55 -16.70 -11.39
CA MET A 268 -0.59 -17.06 -10.33
C MET A 268 0.08 -15.83 -9.72
N SER A 269 0.36 -14.81 -10.54
CA SER A 269 0.93 -13.54 -10.09
C SER A 269 -0.03 -12.75 -9.20
N VAL A 270 -1.31 -12.67 -9.59
CA VAL A 270 -2.36 -12.06 -8.78
C VAL A 270 -2.51 -12.81 -7.46
N PHE A 271 -2.56 -14.14 -7.49
CA PHE A 271 -2.58 -14.98 -6.29
C PHE A 271 -1.39 -14.66 -5.37
N GLY A 272 -0.17 -14.65 -5.91
CA GLY A 272 1.04 -14.38 -5.15
C GLY A 272 1.05 -13.00 -4.49
N HIS A 273 0.64 -11.97 -5.22
CA HIS A 273 0.57 -10.62 -4.66
C HIS A 273 -0.57 -10.47 -3.64
N LEU A 274 -1.72 -11.11 -3.84
CA LEU A 274 -2.80 -11.12 -2.84
C LEU A 274 -2.38 -11.83 -1.54
N CYS A 275 -1.61 -12.92 -1.62
CA CYS A 275 -1.00 -13.53 -0.43
C CYS A 275 -0.07 -12.57 0.30
N GLN A 276 0.71 -11.77 -0.43
CA GLN A 276 1.58 -10.76 0.15
C GLN A 276 0.80 -9.64 0.85
N LEU A 277 -0.26 -9.13 0.22
CA LEU A 277 -1.13 -8.11 0.81
C LEU A 277 -1.91 -8.66 2.02
N ALA A 278 -2.31 -9.93 1.99
CA ALA A 278 -2.93 -10.59 3.14
C ALA A 278 -1.95 -10.72 4.32
N PHE A 279 -0.69 -11.09 4.07
CA PHE A 279 0.35 -11.08 5.11
C PHE A 279 0.50 -9.68 5.74
N LEU A 280 0.57 -8.64 4.91
CA LEU A 280 0.65 -7.26 5.39
C LEU A 280 -0.56 -6.90 6.28
N ALA A 281 -1.77 -7.18 5.81
CA ALA A 281 -3.01 -6.81 6.50
C ALA A 281 -3.27 -7.60 7.79
N PHE A 282 -2.92 -8.90 7.84
CA PHE A 282 -3.27 -9.78 8.96
C PHE A 282 -2.12 -10.06 9.93
N VAL A 283 -0.86 -9.82 9.53
CA VAL A 283 0.32 -10.12 10.36
C VAL A 283 1.09 -8.84 10.69
N GLU A 284 1.55 -8.11 9.68
CA GLU A 284 2.47 -6.99 9.87
C GLU A 284 1.76 -5.75 10.43
N ASN A 285 0.69 -5.26 9.80
CA ASN A 285 -0.03 -4.08 10.30
C ASN A 285 -0.54 -4.28 11.75
N PRO A 286 -1.20 -5.40 12.10
CA PRO A 286 -1.63 -5.63 13.49
C PRO A 286 -0.47 -5.79 14.49
N HIS A 287 0.74 -6.11 14.02
CA HIS A 287 1.94 -6.07 14.85
C HIS A 287 2.40 -4.62 15.05
N ILE A 288 2.56 -3.87 13.95
CA ILE A 288 2.95 -2.45 13.98
C ILE A 288 2.02 -1.65 14.89
N ASP A 289 0.71 -1.83 14.76
CA ASP A 289 -0.27 -1.10 15.56
C ASP A 289 -0.13 -1.38 17.06
N ARG A 290 0.13 -2.63 17.44
CA ARG A 290 0.32 -3.01 18.84
C ARG A 290 1.65 -2.52 19.40
N THR A 291 2.69 -2.49 18.58
CA THR A 291 4.05 -2.16 19.00
C THR A 291 4.27 -0.65 19.06
N TYR A 292 3.80 0.09 18.05
CA TYR A 292 4.13 1.50 17.87
C TYR A 292 2.97 2.46 18.18
N ASN A 293 1.71 2.10 17.90
CA ASN A 293 0.60 3.03 18.17
C ASN A 293 0.27 3.14 19.66
N VAL A 294 0.48 2.08 20.44
CA VAL A 294 0.32 2.11 21.92
C VAL A 294 1.30 3.05 22.60
N LEU A 295 2.44 3.34 21.95
CA LEU A 295 3.44 4.28 22.46
C LEU A 295 3.07 5.74 22.19
N SER A 296 2.05 6.01 21.38
CA SER A 296 1.62 7.36 21.00
C SER A 296 0.48 7.85 21.90
N SER A 297 0.74 8.83 22.76
CA SER A 297 -0.31 9.48 23.55
C SER A 297 -1.10 10.48 22.71
N PRO A 298 -2.45 10.59 22.86
CA PRO A 298 -3.24 11.56 22.11
C PRO A 298 -2.77 12.98 22.38
N THR A 299 -2.66 13.77 21.31
CA THR A 299 -2.30 15.18 21.41
C THR A 299 -3.41 15.99 22.10
N PRO A 300 -3.10 17.10 22.80
CA PRO A 300 -4.13 17.97 23.40
C PRO A 300 -5.20 18.41 22.39
N GLU A 301 -4.82 18.63 21.12
CA GLU A 301 -5.75 19.02 20.06
C GLU A 301 -6.69 17.88 19.67
N GLU A 302 -6.22 16.64 19.63
CA GLU A 302 -7.08 15.46 19.40
C GLU A 302 -8.08 15.28 20.54
N GLN A 303 -7.66 15.54 21.78
CA GLN A 303 -8.55 15.52 22.94
C GLN A 303 -9.63 16.60 22.81
N GLN A 304 -9.27 17.82 22.42
CA GLN A 304 -10.24 18.91 22.19
C GLN A 304 -11.20 18.57 21.04
N ARG A 305 -10.69 18.07 19.91
CA ARG A 305 -11.53 17.63 18.79
C ARG A 305 -12.52 16.56 19.23
N ASN A 306 -12.05 15.56 19.98
CA ASN A 306 -12.91 14.48 20.47
C ASN A 306 -13.95 15.00 21.47
N ALA A 307 -13.62 16.00 22.29
CA ALA A 307 -14.57 16.63 23.21
C ALA A 307 -15.69 17.39 22.48
N VAL A 308 -15.39 18.07 21.36
CA VAL A 308 -16.41 18.76 20.54
C VAL A 308 -17.29 17.75 19.79
N LEU A 309 -16.67 16.72 19.21
CA LEU A 309 -17.36 15.77 18.35
C LEU A 309 -18.20 14.74 19.13
N TYR A 310 -17.60 14.18 20.19
CA TYR A 310 -18.12 13.03 20.95
C TYR A 310 -18.30 13.36 22.44
N GLY A 311 -18.37 14.64 22.80
CA GLY A 311 -18.59 15.09 24.19
C GLY A 311 -19.87 14.55 24.81
N ASN A 312 -20.05 14.77 26.11
CA ASN A 312 -21.20 14.24 26.83
C ASN A 312 -22.47 15.08 26.61
N GLY A 313 -23.58 14.43 26.31
CA GLY A 313 -24.93 15.03 26.35
C GLY A 313 -25.47 15.48 25.00
N SER A 314 -26.46 16.38 25.04
CA SER A 314 -27.20 16.90 23.86
C SER A 314 -26.40 17.84 22.97
N GLU A 315 -25.15 18.15 23.32
CA GLU A 315 -24.28 19.08 22.60
C GLU A 315 -23.37 18.39 21.57
N ALA A 316 -23.25 17.06 21.63
CA ALA A 316 -22.42 16.29 20.71
C ALA A 316 -22.96 16.32 19.26
N TYR A 317 -22.05 16.41 18.29
CA TYR A 317 -22.40 16.40 16.87
C TYR A 317 -22.43 14.98 16.27
N LEU A 318 -21.69 14.04 16.88
CA LEU A 318 -21.55 12.66 16.42
C LEU A 318 -21.93 11.67 17.51
N GLU A 319 -22.70 10.66 17.13
CA GLU A 319 -22.95 9.46 17.92
C GLU A 319 -21.79 8.47 17.72
N GLN A 320 -21.52 7.61 18.71
CA GLN A 320 -20.44 6.60 18.60
C GLN A 320 -20.67 5.55 17.50
N ASN A 321 -21.87 5.48 16.91
CA ASN A 321 -22.28 4.50 15.91
C ASN A 321 -23.11 5.17 14.80
N GLU A 322 -22.48 6.09 14.08
CA GLU A 322 -23.09 6.67 12.89
C GLU A 322 -23.28 5.63 11.79
N LEU A 323 -24.40 5.71 11.08
CA LEU A 323 -24.65 4.87 9.91
C LEU A 323 -23.78 5.35 8.75
N VAL A 324 -22.74 4.59 8.44
CA VAL A 324 -21.82 4.85 7.31
C VAL A 324 -22.03 3.77 6.27
N VAL A 325 -22.68 4.14 5.17
CA VAL A 325 -23.25 3.24 4.16
C VAL A 325 -24.21 2.26 4.84
N LEU A 326 -23.73 1.08 5.23
CA LEU A 326 -24.46 0.05 5.98
C LEU A 326 -23.74 -0.38 7.27
N MET A 327 -22.60 0.22 7.60
CA MET A 327 -21.89 -0.03 8.85
C MET A 327 -22.63 0.59 10.02
N HIS A 328 -22.65 -0.11 11.16
CA HIS A 328 -23.38 0.27 12.38
C HIS A 328 -24.91 0.40 12.19
N PHE A 329 -25.48 -0.36 11.25
CA PHE A 329 -26.92 -0.38 11.00
C PHE A 329 -27.73 -0.71 12.25
N ASN A 330 -28.74 0.12 12.54
CA ASN A 330 -29.69 -0.12 13.62
C ASN A 330 -31.13 -0.17 13.09
N ILE A 331 -31.78 -1.34 13.19
CA ILE A 331 -33.15 -1.55 12.73
C ILE A 331 -34.19 -0.61 13.37
N PHE A 332 -33.92 -0.14 14.59
CA PHE A 332 -34.82 0.77 15.31
C PHE A 332 -34.57 2.24 15.00
N ARG A 333 -33.49 2.58 14.29
CA ARG A 333 -33.23 3.93 13.81
C ARG A 333 -34.02 4.15 12.52
N ALA A 334 -34.98 5.09 12.54
CA ALA A 334 -35.92 5.29 11.44
C ALA A 334 -35.25 5.55 10.08
N SER A 335 -34.14 6.30 10.07
CA SER A 335 -33.35 6.56 8.85
C SER A 335 -32.79 5.29 8.23
N ASP A 336 -32.33 4.37 9.08
CA ASP A 336 -31.64 3.14 8.68
C ASP A 336 -32.66 2.17 8.11
N LEU A 337 -33.79 1.99 8.81
CA LEU A 337 -34.91 1.18 8.31
C LEU A 337 -35.43 1.70 6.96
N LEU A 338 -35.59 3.01 6.80
CA LEU A 338 -36.03 3.60 5.54
C LEU A 338 -35.01 3.38 4.41
N LEU A 339 -33.71 3.49 4.71
CA LEU A 339 -32.66 3.18 3.75
C LEU A 339 -32.72 1.71 3.33
N ALA A 340 -32.87 0.78 4.28
CA ALA A 340 -32.99 -0.65 3.99
C ALA A 340 -34.22 -0.95 3.12
N LEU A 341 -35.38 -0.38 3.43
CA LEU A 341 -36.58 -0.51 2.60
C LEU A 341 -36.35 0.03 1.19
N THR A 342 -35.67 1.17 1.06
CA THR A 342 -35.32 1.75 -0.24
C THR A 342 -34.40 0.83 -1.04
N ILE A 343 -33.39 0.24 -0.40
CA ILE A 343 -32.50 -0.76 -1.02
C ILE A 343 -33.30 -1.96 -1.51
N ILE A 344 -34.22 -2.48 -0.69
CA ILE A 344 -35.10 -3.60 -1.06
C ILE A 344 -35.96 -3.24 -2.28
N TYR A 345 -36.57 -2.05 -2.29
CA TYR A 345 -37.36 -1.60 -3.45
C TYR A 345 -36.52 -1.50 -4.71
N LEU A 346 -35.31 -0.94 -4.62
CA LEU A 346 -34.40 -0.83 -5.76
C LEU A 346 -33.95 -2.21 -6.28
N LEU A 347 -33.66 -3.15 -5.39
CA LEU A 347 -33.34 -4.53 -5.78
C LEU A 347 -34.54 -5.23 -6.44
N ALA A 348 -35.75 -5.04 -5.91
CA ALA A 348 -36.97 -5.61 -6.46
C ALA A 348 -37.25 -5.16 -7.91
N THR A 349 -36.76 -3.96 -8.31
CA THR A 349 -36.87 -3.52 -9.71
C THR A 349 -36.23 -4.49 -10.69
N LEU A 350 -35.20 -5.25 -10.29
CA LEU A 350 -34.54 -6.22 -11.17
C LEU A 350 -35.48 -7.31 -11.66
N LEU A 351 -36.51 -7.64 -10.87
CA LEU A 351 -37.54 -8.63 -11.19
C LEU A 351 -38.60 -8.10 -12.17
N LEU A 352 -38.64 -6.78 -12.37
CA LEU A 352 -39.59 -6.12 -13.25
C LEU A 352 -39.01 -6.02 -14.69
N PRO A 353 -39.87 -6.02 -15.73
CA PRO A 353 -39.47 -5.86 -17.12
C PRO A 353 -39.16 -4.39 -17.46
N ILE A 354 -38.34 -3.72 -16.63
CA ILE A 354 -37.94 -2.33 -16.84
C ILE A 354 -36.84 -2.27 -17.89
N PRO A 355 -36.96 -1.40 -18.92
CA PRO A 355 -35.92 -1.23 -19.93
C PRO A 355 -34.58 -0.81 -19.32
N ALA A 356 -33.48 -1.37 -19.83
CA ALA A 356 -32.13 -1.13 -19.29
C ALA A 356 -31.75 0.37 -19.24
N TRP A 357 -32.19 1.17 -20.23
CA TRP A 357 -31.90 2.60 -20.28
C TRP A 357 -32.44 3.39 -19.07
N VAL A 358 -33.51 2.91 -18.43
CA VAL A 358 -34.07 3.51 -17.22
C VAL A 358 -33.08 3.42 -16.06
N TYR A 359 -32.33 2.32 -15.96
CA TYR A 359 -31.29 2.17 -14.95
C TYR A 359 -30.12 3.14 -15.19
N ALA A 360 -29.71 3.30 -16.45
CA ALA A 360 -28.67 4.28 -16.80
C ALA A 360 -29.12 5.72 -16.47
N ALA A 361 -30.36 6.08 -16.81
CA ALA A 361 -30.94 7.37 -16.47
C ALA A 361 -31.04 7.57 -14.94
N HIS A 362 -31.41 6.52 -14.21
CA HIS A 362 -31.52 6.55 -12.75
C HIS A 362 -30.16 6.78 -12.08
N VAL A 363 -29.09 6.16 -12.57
CA VAL A 363 -27.72 6.44 -12.10
C VAL A 363 -27.35 7.90 -12.32
N ILE A 364 -27.60 8.42 -13.53
CA ILE A 364 -27.28 9.82 -13.85
C ILE A 364 -28.06 10.78 -12.95
N ALA A 365 -29.35 10.51 -12.72
CA ALA A 365 -30.19 11.31 -11.83
C ALA A 365 -29.63 11.34 -10.39
N TRP A 366 -29.29 10.17 -9.83
CA TRP A 366 -28.70 10.10 -8.48
C TRP A 366 -27.30 10.71 -8.40
N ARG A 367 -26.50 10.60 -9.47
CA ARG A 367 -25.19 11.26 -9.55
C ARG A 367 -25.34 12.79 -9.52
N LEU A 368 -26.28 13.33 -10.30
CA LEU A 368 -26.59 14.76 -10.30
C LEU A 368 -27.16 15.22 -8.96
N PHE A 369 -27.97 14.40 -8.30
CA PHE A 369 -28.44 14.70 -6.95
C PHE A 369 -27.29 14.71 -5.93
N HIS A 370 -26.51 13.64 -5.88
CA HIS A 370 -25.45 13.45 -4.88
C HIS A 370 -24.33 14.48 -5.02
N ASN A 371 -23.76 14.64 -6.20
CA ASN A 371 -22.61 15.54 -6.39
C ASN A 371 -23.05 16.95 -6.83
N GLY A 372 -24.18 17.09 -7.53
CA GLY A 372 -24.68 18.39 -7.99
C GLY A 372 -25.52 19.10 -6.92
N PHE A 373 -26.65 18.52 -6.54
CA PHE A 373 -27.58 19.16 -5.59
C PHE A 373 -27.00 19.25 -4.18
N LEU A 374 -26.46 18.16 -3.61
CA LEU A 374 -25.84 18.23 -2.29
C LEU A 374 -24.56 19.09 -2.29
N GLY A 375 -23.82 19.11 -3.41
CA GLY A 375 -22.67 20.02 -3.58
C GLY A 375 -23.08 21.49 -3.60
N TYR A 376 -24.19 21.82 -4.26
CA TYR A 376 -24.77 23.16 -4.19
C TYR A 376 -25.18 23.54 -2.76
N LEU A 377 -25.79 22.60 -2.03
CA LEU A 377 -26.17 22.78 -0.63
C LEU A 377 -24.94 23.05 0.25
N LEU A 378 -23.87 22.25 0.12
CA LEU A 378 -22.60 22.47 0.83
C LEU A 378 -21.98 23.83 0.48
N LYS A 379 -22.01 24.24 -0.78
CA LYS A 379 -21.51 25.55 -1.20
C LYS A 379 -22.26 26.70 -0.50
N ARG A 380 -23.60 26.61 -0.42
CA ARG A 380 -24.45 27.58 0.29
C ARG A 380 -24.29 27.49 1.81
N GLU A 381 -24.02 26.31 2.34
CA GLU A 381 -23.72 26.11 3.76
C GLU A 381 -22.41 26.81 4.12
N SER A 382 -21.36 26.64 3.31
CA SER A 382 -20.08 27.29 3.56
C SER A 382 -20.15 28.83 3.51
N SER A 383 -20.98 29.42 2.65
CA SER A 383 -21.08 30.87 2.51
C SER A 383 -22.06 31.53 3.48
N GLU A 384 -23.21 30.90 3.69
CA GLU A 384 -24.36 31.53 4.36
C GLU A 384 -24.94 30.68 5.48
N LYS A 385 -24.42 29.48 5.76
CA LYS A 385 -25.05 28.50 6.67
C LYS A 385 -26.50 28.21 6.29
N TRP A 386 -26.76 28.18 4.98
CA TRP A 386 -28.12 28.15 4.43
C TRP A 386 -28.92 26.94 4.90
N PHE A 387 -28.31 25.75 4.93
CA PHE A 387 -28.99 24.54 5.39
C PHE A 387 -29.20 24.59 6.90
N SER A 388 -28.16 24.96 7.66
CA SER A 388 -28.23 25.02 9.12
C SER A 388 -29.27 26.01 9.64
N ARG A 389 -29.54 27.10 8.92
CA ARG A 389 -30.59 28.09 9.26
C ARG A 389 -32.02 27.54 9.27
N HIS A 390 -32.26 26.39 8.65
CA HIS A 390 -33.59 25.75 8.65
C HIS A 390 -33.86 24.92 9.92
N TYR A 391 -32.87 24.77 10.79
CA TYR A 391 -32.95 23.94 11.99
C TYR A 391 -32.75 24.77 13.25
N VAL A 392 -33.31 24.26 14.36
CA VAL A 392 -33.24 24.93 15.67
C VAL A 392 -31.82 24.89 16.24
N SER A 393 -31.04 23.86 15.94
CA SER A 393 -29.66 23.71 16.40
C SER A 393 -28.72 23.23 15.28
N PRO A 394 -27.43 23.58 15.33
CA PRO A 394 -26.41 23.07 14.41
C PRO A 394 -26.30 21.53 14.43
N GLN A 395 -26.48 20.90 15.59
CA GLN A 395 -26.49 19.44 15.74
C GLN A 395 -27.67 18.81 15.00
N ALA A 396 -28.86 19.42 15.06
CA ALA A 396 -30.02 18.95 14.33
C ALA A 396 -29.86 19.10 12.81
N ALA A 397 -29.24 20.20 12.36
CA ALA A 397 -28.87 20.38 10.97
C ALA A 397 -27.91 19.27 10.52
N PHE A 398 -26.76 19.15 11.19
CA PHE A 398 -25.75 18.15 10.83
C PHE A 398 -26.30 16.72 10.89
N GLY A 399 -27.13 16.40 11.90
CA GLY A 399 -27.83 15.12 12.00
C GLY A 399 -28.69 14.79 10.77
N ASN A 400 -29.43 15.76 10.21
CA ASN A 400 -30.21 15.55 9.00
C ASN A 400 -29.34 15.49 7.75
N TRP A 401 -28.28 16.30 7.67
CA TRP A 401 -27.30 16.24 6.60
C TRP A 401 -26.68 14.84 6.48
N LYS A 402 -26.19 14.27 7.60
CA LYS A 402 -25.62 12.91 7.64
C LYS A 402 -26.55 11.87 7.01
N ARG A 403 -27.84 11.91 7.37
CA ARG A 403 -28.87 10.98 6.86
C ARG A 403 -29.07 11.13 5.35
N ILE A 404 -29.21 12.37 4.88
CA ILE A 404 -29.41 12.68 3.44
C ILE A 404 -28.18 12.24 2.64
N TYR A 405 -27.00 12.63 3.09
CA TYR A 405 -25.74 12.29 2.46
C TYR A 405 -25.53 10.78 2.40
N ASN A 406 -25.72 10.07 3.53
CA ASN A 406 -25.53 8.62 3.59
C ASN A 406 -26.51 7.85 2.68
N ALA A 407 -27.78 8.25 2.68
CA ALA A 407 -28.76 7.65 1.77
C ALA A 407 -28.38 7.92 0.30
N SER A 408 -27.98 9.15 -0.02
CA SER A 408 -27.60 9.56 -1.36
C SER A 408 -26.39 8.80 -1.91
N VAL A 409 -25.30 8.68 -1.14
CA VAL A 409 -24.11 7.93 -1.56
C VAL A 409 -24.43 6.45 -1.76
N THR A 410 -25.19 5.87 -0.83
CA THR A 410 -25.60 4.45 -0.87
C THR A 410 -26.46 4.15 -2.10
N ILE A 411 -27.49 4.95 -2.35
CA ILE A 411 -28.39 4.77 -3.50
C ILE A 411 -27.66 5.02 -4.82
N THR A 412 -26.75 5.99 -4.87
CA THR A 412 -25.95 6.27 -6.08
C THR A 412 -25.08 5.06 -6.45
N ASN A 413 -24.35 4.51 -5.47
CA ASN A 413 -23.52 3.32 -5.68
C ASN A 413 -24.37 2.09 -6.04
N LEU A 414 -25.47 1.86 -5.33
CA LEU A 414 -26.38 0.74 -5.62
C LEU A 414 -26.97 0.84 -7.02
N SER A 415 -27.47 2.03 -7.41
CA SER A 415 -28.03 2.26 -8.73
C SER A 415 -27.04 1.92 -9.84
N TYR A 416 -25.76 2.23 -9.64
CA TYR A 416 -24.71 1.89 -10.59
C TYR A 416 -24.48 0.38 -10.70
N CYS A 417 -24.46 -0.34 -9.57
CA CYS A 417 -24.42 -1.80 -9.57
C CYS A 417 -25.63 -2.42 -10.29
N LEU A 418 -26.84 -1.91 -10.04
CA LEU A 418 -28.06 -2.40 -10.71
C LEU A 418 -28.03 -2.15 -12.22
N CYS A 419 -27.54 -0.98 -12.64
CA CYS A 419 -27.30 -0.67 -14.04
C CYS A 419 -26.32 -1.66 -14.67
N ALA A 420 -25.21 -1.95 -13.98
CA ALA A 420 -24.21 -2.92 -14.45
C ALA A 420 -24.79 -4.34 -14.60
N VAL A 421 -25.62 -4.78 -13.66
CA VAL A 421 -26.33 -6.07 -13.74
C VAL A 421 -27.27 -6.12 -14.95
N LYS A 422 -28.08 -5.07 -15.17
CA LYS A 422 -29.03 -5.03 -16.28
C LYS A 422 -28.37 -4.95 -17.65
N TYR A 423 -27.18 -4.36 -17.73
CA TYR A 423 -26.38 -4.26 -18.95
C TYR A 423 -25.33 -5.38 -19.08
N PHE A 424 -25.38 -6.41 -18.23
CA PHE A 424 -24.37 -7.46 -18.26
C PHE A 424 -24.34 -8.17 -19.62
N THR A 425 -23.14 -8.27 -20.18
CA THR A 425 -22.85 -9.00 -21.41
C THR A 425 -21.61 -9.86 -21.20
N TRP A 426 -21.70 -11.13 -21.62
CA TRP A 426 -20.55 -12.03 -21.57
C TRP A 426 -19.56 -11.71 -22.70
N ALA A 427 -20.08 -11.51 -23.91
CA ALA A 427 -19.30 -11.20 -25.09
C ALA A 427 -18.86 -9.73 -25.06
N MET A 428 -17.56 -9.49 -24.89
CA MET A 428 -16.97 -8.16 -24.89
C MET A 428 -16.19 -7.93 -26.19
N PRO A 429 -16.37 -6.79 -26.88
CA PRO A 429 -15.50 -6.41 -27.98
C PRO A 429 -14.03 -6.39 -27.53
N LEU A 430 -13.11 -6.87 -28.38
CA LEU A 430 -11.66 -7.01 -28.10
C LEU A 430 -11.26 -8.15 -27.14
N PHE A 431 -12.17 -8.70 -26.34
CA PHE A 431 -11.91 -9.79 -25.38
C PHE A 431 -12.92 -10.94 -25.54
N GLY A 432 -12.90 -11.57 -26.71
CA GLY A 432 -13.90 -12.57 -27.10
C GLY A 432 -13.67 -13.98 -26.55
N SER A 433 -12.45 -14.33 -26.14
CA SER A 433 -12.17 -15.66 -25.56
C SER A 433 -12.59 -15.73 -24.09
N GLY A 434 -12.94 -16.94 -23.62
CA GLY A 434 -13.30 -17.15 -22.21
C GLY A 434 -12.18 -16.76 -21.24
N GLU A 435 -10.92 -17.04 -21.59
CA GLU A 435 -9.74 -16.66 -20.79
C GLU A 435 -9.55 -15.13 -20.74
N ALA A 436 -9.67 -14.46 -21.88
CA ALA A 436 -9.62 -13.01 -21.96
C ALA A 436 -10.75 -12.37 -21.13
N ARG A 437 -11.95 -12.97 -21.14
CA ARG A 437 -13.08 -12.51 -20.33
C ARG A 437 -12.80 -12.66 -18.84
N CYS A 438 -12.31 -13.82 -18.39
CA CYS A 438 -11.90 -14.05 -17.00
C CYS A 438 -10.80 -13.08 -16.55
N PHE A 439 -9.82 -12.81 -17.41
CA PHE A 439 -8.78 -11.80 -17.17
C PHE A 439 -9.39 -10.42 -16.91
N VAL A 440 -10.27 -9.94 -17.79
CA VAL A 440 -10.94 -8.63 -17.64
C VAL A 440 -11.77 -8.59 -16.34
N MET A 441 -12.46 -9.68 -15.99
CA MET A 441 -13.22 -9.74 -14.74
C MET A 441 -12.31 -9.64 -13.51
N ILE A 442 -11.16 -10.30 -13.52
CA ILE A 442 -10.18 -10.20 -12.43
C ILE A 442 -9.62 -8.79 -12.32
N VAL A 443 -9.27 -8.14 -13.43
CA VAL A 443 -8.88 -6.72 -13.42
C VAL A 443 -10.00 -5.85 -12.84
N GLY A 444 -11.25 -6.13 -13.21
CA GLY A 444 -12.41 -5.45 -12.66
C GLY A 444 -12.55 -5.61 -11.14
N MET A 445 -12.38 -6.83 -10.63
CA MET A 445 -12.39 -7.11 -9.19
C MET A 445 -11.24 -6.42 -8.45
N LEU A 446 -10.04 -6.38 -9.03
CA LEU A 446 -8.89 -5.68 -8.45
C LEU A 446 -9.14 -4.17 -8.34
N LEU A 447 -9.76 -3.55 -9.34
CA LEU A 447 -10.15 -2.14 -9.29
C LEU A 447 -11.18 -1.85 -8.20
N ILE A 448 -12.13 -2.76 -7.96
CA ILE A 448 -13.06 -2.68 -6.82
C ILE A 448 -12.29 -2.82 -5.50
N GLY A 449 -11.33 -3.74 -5.41
CA GLY A 449 -10.46 -3.88 -4.24
C GLY A 449 -9.67 -2.61 -3.92
N ILE A 450 -9.08 -1.96 -4.94
CA ILE A 450 -8.38 -0.67 -4.78
C ILE A 450 -9.34 0.39 -4.22
N ASN A 451 -10.57 0.44 -4.73
CA ASN A 451 -11.57 1.38 -4.26
C ASN A 451 -11.91 1.17 -2.78
N ALA A 452 -12.13 -0.09 -2.39
CA ALA A 452 -12.47 -0.46 -1.03
C ALA A 452 -11.33 -0.11 -0.07
N TYR A 453 -10.08 -0.40 -0.45
CA TYR A 453 -8.90 0.00 0.31
C TYR A 453 -8.80 1.52 0.46
N VAL A 454 -8.93 2.27 -0.63
CA VAL A 454 -8.86 3.73 -0.62
C VAL A 454 -9.95 4.33 0.25
N SER A 455 -11.19 3.88 0.09
CA SER A 455 -12.34 4.37 0.87
C SER A 455 -12.17 4.06 2.36
N TRP A 456 -11.67 2.86 2.69
CA TRP A 456 -11.36 2.48 4.07
C TRP A 456 -10.26 3.35 4.67
N SER A 457 -9.15 3.56 3.96
CA SER A 457 -8.04 4.38 4.43
C SER A 457 -8.40 5.87 4.56
N VAL A 458 -9.29 6.38 3.70
CA VAL A 458 -9.85 7.74 3.85
C VAL A 458 -10.70 7.82 5.10
N TYR A 459 -11.60 6.86 5.30
CA TYR A 459 -12.47 6.81 6.46
C TYR A 459 -11.69 6.67 7.78
N GLU A 460 -10.65 5.84 7.80
CA GLU A 460 -9.76 5.68 8.95
C GLU A 460 -9.00 6.98 9.30
N ALA A 461 -8.57 7.75 8.29
CA ALA A 461 -7.83 9.00 8.50
C ALA A 461 -8.73 10.17 8.93
N LEU A 462 -9.96 10.24 8.40
CA LEU A 462 -10.89 11.35 8.59
C LEU A 462 -11.96 11.11 9.67
N GLY A 463 -12.30 9.85 9.93
CA GLY A 463 -13.44 9.45 10.75
C GLY A 463 -14.79 9.95 10.22
N ASP A 464 -15.82 9.85 11.05
CA ASP A 464 -17.17 10.33 10.74
C ASP A 464 -17.19 11.82 10.39
N TYR A 465 -16.36 12.61 11.08
CA TYR A 465 -16.27 14.05 10.89
C TYR A 465 -15.96 14.41 9.44
N GLY A 466 -14.89 13.86 8.85
CA GLY A 466 -14.58 14.17 7.46
C GLY A 466 -15.44 13.40 6.46
N TYR A 467 -15.87 12.16 6.76
CA TYR A 467 -16.76 11.39 5.87
C TYR A 467 -18.07 12.14 5.58
N PHE A 468 -18.62 12.84 6.57
CA PHE A 468 -19.84 13.62 6.46
C PHE A 468 -19.62 15.10 6.12
N TYR A 469 -18.43 15.54 5.70
CA TYR A 469 -18.13 16.95 5.44
C TYR A 469 -18.43 17.86 6.64
N GLY A 470 -18.08 17.41 7.84
CA GLY A 470 -18.38 18.08 9.10
C GLY A 470 -17.74 19.46 9.24
N ASP A 471 -16.67 19.74 8.51
CA ASP A 471 -16.01 21.05 8.41
C ASP A 471 -16.89 22.15 7.80
N PHE A 472 -17.89 21.79 6.98
CA PHE A 472 -18.89 22.72 6.49
C PHE A 472 -19.84 23.20 7.60
N PHE A 473 -20.10 22.35 8.59
CA PHE A 473 -21.12 22.57 9.61
C PHE A 473 -20.55 23.02 10.96
N ILE A 474 -19.43 22.41 11.39
CA ILE A 474 -18.92 22.51 12.76
C ILE A 474 -17.65 23.37 12.78
N GLU A 475 -17.78 24.59 13.29
CA GLU A 475 -16.68 25.56 13.34
C GLU A 475 -15.78 25.41 14.58
N ASP A 476 -16.30 24.78 15.63
CA ASP A 476 -15.64 24.62 16.93
C ASP A 476 -14.50 23.59 16.90
N VAL A 477 -14.43 22.76 15.85
CA VAL A 477 -13.35 21.80 15.66
C VAL A 477 -12.07 22.54 15.23
N PRO A 478 -10.92 22.28 15.89
CA PRO A 478 -9.65 22.89 15.50
C PRO A 478 -9.33 22.70 14.01
N ALA A 479 -9.04 23.79 13.31
CA ALA A 479 -8.73 23.79 11.88
C ALA A 479 -7.30 23.30 11.61
N LYS A 480 -7.08 21.99 11.71
CA LYS A 480 -5.78 21.36 11.44
C LYS A 480 -5.95 20.19 10.48
N LEU A 481 -5.22 20.23 9.36
CA LEU A 481 -5.21 19.13 8.40
C LEU A 481 -4.28 18.01 8.88
N ASN A 482 -4.75 16.77 8.71
CA ASN A 482 -3.97 15.58 8.99
C ASN A 482 -3.48 14.95 7.68
N TYR A 483 -2.17 14.87 7.50
CA TYR A 483 -1.53 14.23 6.34
C TYR A 483 -0.95 12.85 6.69
N SER A 484 -1.69 12.08 7.51
CA SER A 484 -1.40 10.68 7.82
C SER A 484 -2.08 9.73 6.83
N GLY A 485 -1.79 8.43 6.94
CA GLY A 485 -2.43 7.39 6.12
C GLY A 485 -2.31 7.66 4.63
N ILE A 486 -3.42 7.53 3.90
CA ILE A 486 -3.46 7.76 2.45
C ILE A 486 -3.24 9.23 2.06
N TYR A 487 -3.65 10.16 2.92
CA TYR A 487 -3.47 11.60 2.74
C TYR A 487 -2.00 12.02 2.80
N ARG A 488 -1.11 11.15 3.29
CA ARG A 488 0.33 11.38 3.13
C ARG A 488 0.74 11.42 1.66
N TYR A 489 0.18 10.55 0.83
CA TYR A 489 0.61 10.33 -0.56
C TYR A 489 -0.23 11.11 -1.57
N LEU A 490 -1.55 11.19 -1.36
CA LEU A 490 -2.52 11.78 -2.27
C LEU A 490 -3.27 12.93 -1.61
N ASN A 491 -3.58 14.00 -2.36
CA ASN A 491 -4.41 15.11 -1.87
C ASN A 491 -5.88 14.71 -1.80
N ASN A 492 -6.39 14.20 -2.92
CA ASN A 492 -7.80 13.87 -3.11
C ASN A 492 -7.90 12.39 -3.52
N PRO A 493 -7.67 11.46 -2.57
CA PRO A 493 -7.68 10.02 -2.84
C PRO A 493 -9.03 9.52 -3.37
N ASP A 494 -10.14 10.10 -2.91
CA ASP A 494 -11.49 9.71 -3.31
C ASP A 494 -11.77 9.96 -4.80
N SER A 495 -11.38 11.11 -5.33
CA SER A 495 -11.56 11.40 -6.76
C SER A 495 -10.51 10.70 -7.62
N SER A 496 -9.30 10.50 -7.11
CA SER A 496 -8.21 9.90 -7.90
C SER A 496 -8.36 8.39 -8.03
N LEU A 497 -8.39 7.67 -6.90
CA LEU A 497 -8.46 6.20 -6.86
C LEU A 497 -9.81 5.71 -6.29
N GLY A 498 -10.52 6.53 -5.52
CA GLY A 498 -11.86 6.22 -4.98
C GLY A 498 -12.98 6.21 -6.04
N MET A 499 -12.67 6.34 -7.33
CA MET A 499 -13.59 6.03 -8.44
C MET A 499 -13.24 4.74 -9.20
N SER A 500 -12.19 4.01 -8.81
CA SER A 500 -11.74 2.80 -9.52
C SER A 500 -12.81 1.70 -9.57
N ALA A 501 -13.66 1.56 -8.54
CA ALA A 501 -14.75 0.58 -8.54
C ALA A 501 -15.74 0.80 -9.68
N TYR A 502 -15.96 2.04 -10.11
CA TYR A 502 -16.87 2.33 -11.22
C TYR A 502 -16.35 1.68 -12.50
N TYR A 503 -15.06 1.86 -12.81
CA TYR A 503 -14.41 1.22 -13.93
C TYR A 503 -14.34 -0.30 -13.74
N GLY A 504 -14.09 -0.78 -12.52
CA GLY A 504 -14.06 -2.21 -12.23
C GLY A 504 -15.39 -2.92 -12.50
N ILE A 505 -16.49 -2.35 -12.02
CA ILE A 505 -17.85 -2.84 -12.27
C ILE A 505 -18.21 -2.71 -13.77
N ALA A 506 -17.75 -1.67 -14.46
CA ALA A 506 -17.94 -1.56 -15.91
C ALA A 506 -17.26 -2.71 -16.66
N LEU A 507 -16.02 -3.07 -16.30
CA LEU A 507 -15.31 -4.24 -16.84
C LEU A 507 -16.02 -5.55 -16.50
N LEU A 508 -16.56 -5.69 -15.29
CA LEU A 508 -17.39 -6.83 -14.92
C LEU A 508 -18.67 -6.93 -15.74
N SER A 509 -19.30 -5.80 -16.08
CA SER A 509 -20.51 -5.79 -16.90
C SER A 509 -20.26 -6.14 -18.38
N GLY A 510 -19.05 -5.87 -18.90
CA GLY A 510 -18.73 -6.00 -20.32
C GLY A 510 -19.40 -4.95 -21.23
N SER A 511 -20.18 -4.02 -20.66
CA SER A 511 -21.00 -3.06 -21.42
C SER A 511 -20.30 -1.71 -21.61
N PRO A 512 -20.18 -1.22 -22.86
CA PRO A 512 -19.70 0.14 -23.14
C PRO A 512 -20.56 1.23 -22.50
N VAL A 513 -21.88 0.99 -22.34
CA VAL A 513 -22.80 1.96 -21.73
C VAL A 513 -22.42 2.20 -20.27
N VAL A 514 -22.16 1.11 -19.52
CA VAL A 514 -21.76 1.19 -18.11
C VAL A 514 -20.41 1.90 -17.98
N LEU A 515 -19.48 1.63 -18.89
CA LEU A 515 -18.19 2.35 -18.95
C LEU A 515 -18.36 3.86 -19.19
N VAL A 516 -19.25 4.27 -20.11
CA VAL A 516 -19.54 5.70 -20.33
C VAL A 516 -20.15 6.33 -19.08
N VAL A 517 -21.07 5.64 -18.41
CA VAL A 517 -21.65 6.11 -17.13
C VAL A 517 -20.59 6.22 -16.02
N ALA A 518 -19.58 5.34 -16.01
CA ALA A 518 -18.42 5.43 -15.12
C ALA A 518 -17.63 6.72 -15.35
N VAL A 519 -17.31 7.02 -16.62
CA VAL A 519 -16.57 8.22 -17.01
C VAL A 519 -17.34 9.49 -16.64
N ILE A 520 -18.64 9.54 -16.93
CA ILE A 520 -19.51 10.66 -16.54
C ILE A 520 -19.54 10.81 -15.02
N SER A 521 -19.69 9.70 -14.28
CA SER A 521 -19.70 9.73 -12.82
C SER A 521 -18.39 10.27 -12.24
N HIS A 522 -17.25 9.86 -12.80
CA HIS A 522 -15.93 10.35 -12.41
C HIS A 522 -15.81 11.86 -12.72
N ALA A 523 -16.19 12.31 -13.92
CA ALA A 523 -16.16 13.72 -14.29
C ALA A 523 -17.01 14.60 -13.35
N VAL A 524 -18.20 14.12 -12.96
CA VAL A 524 -19.08 14.83 -12.01
C VAL A 524 -18.48 14.86 -10.60
N ALA A 525 -17.91 13.75 -10.11
CA ALA A 525 -17.22 13.72 -8.83
C ALA A 525 -16.01 14.68 -8.80
N LYS A 526 -15.23 14.71 -9.88
CA LYS A 526 -14.11 15.65 -10.01
C LYS A 526 -14.56 17.11 -10.08
N THR A 527 -15.70 17.37 -10.71
CA THR A 527 -16.30 18.71 -10.74
C THR A 527 -16.74 19.15 -9.35
N PHE A 528 -17.34 18.25 -8.55
CA PHE A 528 -17.69 18.53 -7.16
C PHE A 528 -16.47 18.92 -6.32
N GLU A 529 -15.38 18.16 -6.42
CA GLU A 529 -14.12 18.45 -5.73
C GLU A 529 -13.63 19.88 -6.04
N VAL A 530 -13.51 20.23 -7.33
CA VAL A 530 -12.96 21.52 -7.76
C VAL A 530 -13.89 22.70 -7.44
N VAL A 531 -15.21 22.50 -7.49
CA VAL A 531 -16.19 23.60 -7.38
C VAL A 531 -16.69 23.81 -5.94
N VAL A 532 -16.65 22.77 -5.10
CA VAL A 532 -17.24 22.79 -3.75
C VAL A 532 -16.19 22.55 -2.68
N GLU A 533 -15.47 21.44 -2.77
CA GLU A 533 -14.54 21.00 -1.72
C GLU A 533 -13.27 21.86 -1.67
N GLU A 534 -12.51 21.99 -2.78
CA GLU A 534 -11.28 22.77 -2.79
C GLU A 534 -11.48 24.24 -2.35
N PRO A 535 -12.52 24.97 -2.82
CA PRO A 535 -12.77 26.33 -2.37
C PRO A 535 -13.10 26.40 -0.86
N HIS A 536 -13.84 25.42 -0.34
CA HIS A 536 -14.13 25.34 1.09
C HIS A 536 -12.86 25.08 1.91
N MET A 537 -12.07 24.10 1.48
CA MET A 537 -10.81 23.74 2.14
C MET A 537 -9.85 24.93 2.21
N ARG A 538 -9.70 25.68 1.11
CA ARG A 538 -8.88 26.91 1.09
C ARG A 538 -9.45 27.99 2.01
N LYS A 539 -10.78 28.14 2.07
CA LYS A 539 -11.44 29.11 2.97
C LYS A 539 -11.22 28.76 4.45
N ARG A 540 -11.32 27.48 4.82
CA ARG A 540 -11.27 27.01 6.22
C ARG A 540 -9.85 26.83 6.74
N TYR A 541 -8.97 26.27 5.92
CA TYR A 541 -7.62 25.83 6.32
C TYR A 541 -6.49 26.69 5.75
N GLY A 542 -6.78 27.57 4.78
CA GLY A 542 -5.81 28.52 4.22
C GLY A 542 -4.54 27.85 3.70
N ASP A 543 -3.39 28.35 4.15
CA ASP A 543 -2.06 27.91 3.72
C ASP A 543 -1.69 26.46 4.14
N GLN A 544 -2.50 25.83 5.00
CA GLN A 544 -2.29 24.42 5.34
C GLN A 544 -2.58 23.48 4.16
N VAL A 545 -3.41 23.90 3.20
CA VAL A 545 -3.79 23.08 2.05
C VAL A 545 -2.61 22.99 1.08
N ARG A 546 -1.96 21.83 1.04
CA ARG A 546 -0.82 21.60 0.13
C ARG A 546 -1.25 21.56 -1.34
N GLU A 547 -0.43 22.16 -2.21
CA GLU A 547 -0.65 22.15 -3.67
C GLU A 547 -0.40 20.77 -4.31
N ALA A 548 0.50 19.97 -3.74
CA ALA A 548 0.92 18.68 -4.30
C ALA A 548 0.94 17.58 -3.23
N GLY A 549 0.51 16.38 -3.60
CA GLY A 549 0.59 15.20 -2.74
C GLY A 549 2.04 14.73 -2.54
N GLY A 550 2.30 13.91 -1.52
CA GLY A 550 3.64 13.41 -1.21
C GLY A 550 4.32 12.73 -2.41
N MET A 551 3.57 11.94 -3.19
CA MET A 551 4.08 11.31 -4.40
C MET A 551 4.48 12.34 -5.47
N GLN A 552 3.62 13.33 -5.71
CA GLN A 552 3.88 14.36 -6.73
C GLN A 552 5.04 15.27 -6.32
N ALA A 553 5.12 15.66 -5.04
CA ALA A 553 6.21 16.46 -4.51
C ALA A 553 7.56 15.76 -4.68
N GLU A 554 7.63 14.46 -4.36
CA GLU A 554 8.86 13.67 -4.50
C GLU A 554 9.25 13.46 -5.97
N LEU A 555 8.30 13.21 -6.86
CA LEU A 555 8.56 13.12 -8.30
C LEU A 555 9.14 14.43 -8.85
N VAL A 556 8.54 15.57 -8.48
CA VAL A 556 9.05 16.89 -8.87
C VAL A 556 10.44 17.15 -8.30
N ARG A 557 10.69 16.75 -7.03
CA ARG A 557 12.00 16.88 -6.39
C ARG A 557 13.07 16.08 -7.17
N ARG A 558 12.80 14.81 -7.47
CA ARG A 558 13.73 13.96 -8.25
C ARG A 558 13.97 14.48 -9.65
N MET A 559 12.93 14.96 -10.33
CA MET A 559 13.06 15.58 -11.65
C MET A 559 13.97 16.81 -11.60
N LYS A 560 13.82 17.68 -10.59
CA LYS A 560 14.69 18.85 -10.38
C LYS A 560 16.14 18.46 -10.10
N VAL A 561 16.38 17.46 -9.24
CA VAL A 561 17.73 16.95 -8.94
C VAL A 561 18.38 16.38 -10.20
N SER A 562 17.68 15.51 -10.93
CA SER A 562 18.18 14.91 -12.16
C SER A 562 18.50 15.96 -13.23
N LYS A 563 17.65 16.98 -13.37
CA LYS A 563 17.91 18.12 -14.26
C LYS A 563 19.18 18.88 -13.84
N ALA A 564 19.35 19.17 -12.55
CA ALA A 564 20.54 19.87 -12.04
C ALA A 564 21.83 19.05 -12.27
N GLU A 565 21.78 17.74 -12.06
CA GLU A 565 22.91 16.84 -12.35
C GLU A 565 23.26 16.81 -13.84
N TYR A 566 22.23 16.71 -14.70
CA TYR A 566 22.42 16.72 -16.15
C TYR A 566 23.04 18.05 -16.62
N GLU A 567 22.54 19.19 -16.13
CA GLU A 567 23.11 20.51 -16.39
C GLU A 567 24.55 20.62 -15.88
N GLY A 568 24.87 20.01 -14.73
CA GLY A 568 26.22 19.90 -14.20
C GLY A 568 27.15 19.11 -15.11
N LYS A 569 26.73 17.91 -15.53
CA LYS A 569 27.48 17.06 -16.47
C LYS A 569 27.68 17.74 -17.82
N MET A 570 26.65 18.40 -18.34
CA MET A 570 26.71 19.12 -19.62
C MET A 570 27.65 20.33 -19.54
N ARG A 571 27.65 21.09 -18.44
CA ARG A 571 28.64 22.14 -18.18
C ARG A 571 30.06 21.60 -18.10
N ALA A 572 30.27 20.48 -17.40
CA ALA A 572 31.57 19.84 -17.32
C ALA A 572 32.05 19.32 -18.69
N LEU A 573 31.15 18.76 -19.50
CA LEU A 573 31.46 18.30 -20.85
C LEU A 573 31.83 19.48 -21.77
N LYS A 574 31.08 20.58 -21.69
CA LYS A 574 31.33 21.81 -22.44
C LYS A 574 32.68 22.43 -22.06
N ALA A 575 32.99 22.50 -20.77
CA ALA A 575 34.29 22.97 -20.28
C ALA A 575 35.45 22.10 -20.80
N LYS A 576 35.30 20.77 -20.82
CA LYS A 576 36.30 19.85 -21.40
C LYS A 576 36.48 20.04 -22.91
N LEU A 577 35.39 20.25 -23.65
CA LEU A 577 35.40 20.53 -25.08
C LEU A 577 36.07 21.89 -25.39
N ASP A 578 35.81 22.90 -24.58
CA ASP A 578 36.39 24.23 -24.75
C ASP A 578 37.89 24.27 -24.40
N CYS A 579 38.35 23.49 -23.40
CA CYS A 579 39.79 23.29 -23.17
C CYS A 579 40.49 22.63 -24.37
N ARG A 580 39.89 21.56 -24.91
CA ARG A 580 40.44 20.84 -26.10
C ARG A 580 40.46 21.66 -27.39
N LYS A 581 39.70 22.75 -27.48
CA LYS A 581 39.73 23.68 -28.63
C LYS A 581 40.79 24.77 -28.49
N ARG A 582 41.34 24.95 -27.29
CA ARG A 582 42.40 25.93 -26.99
C ARG A 582 43.80 25.31 -27.03
N GLU A 583 43.88 23.99 -26.90
CA GLU A 583 45.03 23.17 -27.33
C GLU A 583 45.00 23.01 -28.86
#